data_AF-A0A1F9UHV6-F1
#
_entry.id   AF-A0A1F9UHV6-F1
#
_cell.length_a   1.000
_cell.length_b   1.000
_cell.length_c   1.000
_cell.angle_alpha   90.00
_cell.angle_beta   90.00
_cell.angle_gamma   90.00
#
_symmetry.space_group_name_H-M   'P 1'
#
loop_
_entity.id
_entity.type
_entity.pdbx_description
1 polymer ?
#
loop_
_entity_poly.entity_id
_entity_poly.type
_entity_poly.pdbx_seq_one_letter_code
_entity_poly.pdbx_strand_id
1 'polypeptide(L)'
;MKNLAVLFLGSLLAGVSLLRAPLLAQMEGRTLLNGTPLPFFIYKAHRAPENHYIPSGWMGDYGDLRFDDRFKERARDDKTCIRVVYNARASQGAGWAGIYWQNPANNWGNRDGGYNLNGATRLVFLARGSQGGEHVAEFKVGGIEGTYRDSGAAAIGPLFLTKAWKEYAIALGDQELSSIAGGFCLVMTRDQNPKGATVLLDNIRFE
;
A
#
# COMPACT_ATOMS: atom_id res chain seq x y z
N MET A 1 59.84 31.49 64.41
CA MET A 1 59.06 30.50 65.20
C MET A 1 57.58 30.79 65.02
N LYS A 2 56.77 29.73 64.87
CA LYS A 2 55.32 29.64 64.60
C LYS A 2 54.90 29.52 63.12
N ASN A 3 55.05 28.29 62.64
CA ASN A 3 54.06 27.41 61.97
C ASN A 3 52.80 28.07 61.38
N LEU A 4 52.47 27.78 60.12
CA LEU A 4 51.51 26.71 59.81
C LEU A 4 51.56 26.36 58.30
N ALA A 5 51.81 25.09 58.00
CA ALA A 5 51.59 24.48 56.70
C ALA A 5 50.27 23.71 56.75
N VAL A 6 49.48 23.77 55.67
CA VAL A 6 48.38 22.83 55.40
C VAL A 6 48.49 22.36 53.95
N LEU A 7 48.44 21.03 53.78
CA LEU A 7 48.60 20.26 52.56
C LEU A 7 47.27 20.10 51.77
N PHE A 8 47.42 20.06 50.44
CA PHE A 8 46.76 19.25 49.38
C PHE A 8 45.23 19.17 49.22
N LEU A 9 44.76 19.38 47.97
CA LEU A 9 44.30 18.35 47.00
C LEU A 9 43.98 19.04 45.66
N GLY A 10 44.53 18.57 44.52
CA GLY A 10 43.79 17.99 43.37
C GLY A 10 42.73 18.91 42.73
N SER A 11 42.62 19.15 41.42
CA SER A 11 42.95 18.38 40.23
C SER A 11 42.72 19.24 38.96
N LEU A 12 43.25 18.73 37.85
CA LEU A 12 43.18 19.19 36.47
C LEU A 12 41.76 19.56 35.96
N LEU A 13 41.61 20.66 35.20
CA LEU A 13 40.50 20.83 34.25
C LEU A 13 40.95 21.67 33.04
N ALA A 14 41.02 21.01 31.89
CA ALA A 14 41.21 21.61 30.58
C ALA A 14 39.94 22.33 30.13
N GLY A 15 40.07 23.58 29.66
CA GLY A 15 38.97 24.44 29.22
C GLY A 15 39.03 24.76 27.72
N VAL A 16 38.54 23.82 26.93
CA VAL A 16 37.93 23.85 25.58
C VAL A 16 37.91 25.19 24.82
N SER A 17 38.56 25.20 23.66
CA SER A 17 38.36 26.17 22.57
C SER A 17 36.97 26.01 21.95
N LEU A 18 36.12 27.04 22.05
CA LEU A 18 34.84 27.13 21.36
C LEU A 18 35.06 27.44 19.87
N LEU A 19 35.29 26.39 19.08
CA LEU A 19 35.12 26.46 17.63
C LEU A 19 33.62 26.56 17.34
N ARG A 20 33.16 27.76 16.94
CA ARG A 20 31.86 27.93 16.28
C ARG A 20 31.90 27.15 14.96
N ALA A 21 31.25 26.00 14.93
CA ALA A 21 31.02 25.26 13.70
C ALA A 21 30.26 26.16 12.69
N PRO A 22 30.55 26.06 11.38
CA PRO A 22 29.84 26.83 10.37
C PRO A 22 28.36 26.43 10.33
N LEU A 23 27.50 27.42 10.11
CA LEU A 23 26.03 27.33 10.01
C LEU A 23 25.51 26.29 9.00
N LEU A 24 26.39 25.72 8.16
CA LEU A 24 26.10 24.59 7.28
C LEU A 24 25.87 23.26 8.00
N ALA A 25 26.27 23.11 9.26
CA ALA A 25 26.01 21.91 10.06
C ALA A 25 24.65 21.89 10.80
N GLN A 26 23.79 22.90 10.56
CA GLN A 26 22.48 23.02 11.21
C GLN A 26 21.30 22.71 10.29
N MET A 27 21.54 21.99 9.19
CA MET A 27 20.49 21.44 8.32
C MET A 27 20.33 19.91 8.42
N GLU A 28 21.05 19.23 9.30
CA GLU A 28 20.90 17.77 9.53
C GLU A 28 19.82 17.42 10.56
N GLY A 29 18.81 18.30 10.71
CA GLY A 29 17.77 18.21 11.73
C GLY A 29 16.38 18.61 11.23
N ARG A 30 15.92 18.03 10.12
CA ARG A 30 14.49 17.96 9.75
C ARG A 30 14.12 16.53 9.34
N THR A 31 14.25 15.61 10.28
CA THR A 31 13.73 14.24 10.12
C THR A 31 12.42 14.12 10.89
N LEU A 32 11.29 14.43 10.27
CA LEU A 32 9.95 13.94 10.63
C LEU A 32 8.99 14.03 9.42
N LEU A 33 9.40 13.43 8.29
CA LEU A 33 8.49 13.03 7.20
C LEU A 33 8.72 11.54 6.94
N ASN A 34 8.58 10.70 7.97
CA ASN A 34 8.88 9.27 7.90
C ASN A 34 7.73 8.49 7.22
N GLY A 35 7.54 8.72 5.92
CA GLY A 35 6.79 7.81 5.06
C GLY A 35 7.54 6.48 4.92
N THR A 36 6.80 5.42 4.56
CA THR A 36 7.39 4.10 4.33
C THR A 36 8.27 4.12 3.07
N PRO A 37 9.40 3.37 3.01
CA PRO A 37 10.26 3.36 1.83
C PRO A 37 9.52 2.92 0.55
N LEU A 38 9.79 3.63 -0.56
CA LEU A 38 9.25 3.35 -1.89
C LEU A 38 10.31 2.65 -2.77
N PRO A 39 9.92 1.72 -3.68
CA PRO A 39 8.54 1.28 -3.92
C PRO A 39 7.98 0.43 -2.77
N PHE A 40 6.72 0.68 -2.40
CA PHE A 40 6.05 -0.04 -1.32
C PHE A 40 5.06 -1.06 -1.90
N PHE A 41 5.34 -2.35 -1.71
CA PHE A 41 4.61 -3.41 -2.38
C PHE A 41 3.35 -3.87 -1.63
N ILE A 42 2.27 -3.99 -2.39
CA ILE A 42 1.06 -4.72 -2.02
C ILE A 42 1.20 -6.17 -2.47
N TYR A 43 1.65 -6.38 -3.70
CA TYR A 43 1.91 -7.71 -4.25
C TYR A 43 3.10 -7.70 -5.22
N LYS A 44 4.12 -8.50 -4.89
CA LYS A 44 5.29 -8.77 -5.73
C LYS A 44 5.31 -10.20 -6.28
N ALA A 45 4.96 -11.16 -5.42
CA ALA A 45 4.75 -12.57 -5.72
C ALA A 45 4.07 -13.22 -4.50
N HIS A 46 3.55 -14.44 -4.63
CA HIS A 46 3.06 -15.21 -3.50
C HIS A 46 4.12 -15.33 -2.39
N ARG A 47 3.74 -14.94 -1.16
CA ARG A 47 4.59 -14.97 0.05
C ARG A 47 5.89 -14.16 -0.06
N ALA A 48 6.00 -13.24 -1.01
CA ALA A 48 7.09 -12.28 -1.01
C ALA A 48 7.06 -11.49 0.32
N PRO A 49 8.18 -11.42 1.07
CA PRO A 49 8.22 -10.69 2.35
C PRO A 49 7.94 -9.20 2.19
N GLU A 50 8.05 -8.67 0.97
CA GLU A 50 7.72 -7.30 0.62
C GLU A 50 6.21 -7.02 0.49
N ASN A 51 5.33 -8.03 0.58
CA ASN A 51 3.89 -7.79 0.52
C ASN A 51 3.37 -7.28 1.87
N HIS A 52 2.79 -6.08 1.91
CA HIS A 52 2.38 -5.43 3.17
C HIS A 52 0.87 -5.41 3.46
N TYR A 53 0.03 -5.81 2.50
CA TYR A 53 -1.43 -5.85 2.66
C TYR A 53 -2.01 -7.23 2.42
N ILE A 54 -3.20 -7.49 2.98
CA ILE A 54 -3.86 -8.79 2.97
C ILE A 54 -5.22 -8.68 2.25
N PRO A 55 -5.52 -9.49 1.21
CA PRO A 55 -6.80 -9.49 0.48
C PRO A 55 -7.93 -10.04 1.35
N SER A 56 -8.38 -9.23 2.31
CA SER A 56 -9.29 -9.64 3.38
C SER A 56 -10.58 -8.83 3.39
N GLY A 57 -10.65 -7.73 2.66
CA GLY A 57 -11.86 -6.91 2.54
C GLY A 57 -12.79 -7.40 1.44
N TRP A 58 -13.43 -8.55 1.62
CA TRP A 58 -14.36 -9.12 0.64
C TRP A 58 -15.72 -8.42 0.73
N MET A 59 -16.24 -7.93 -0.39
CA MET A 59 -17.42 -7.06 -0.44
C MET A 59 -18.45 -7.52 -1.47
N GLY A 60 -19.70 -7.10 -1.27
CA GLY A 60 -20.81 -7.33 -2.19
C GLY A 60 -21.13 -8.82 -2.33
N ASP A 61 -21.32 -9.27 -3.57
CA ASP A 61 -21.52 -10.67 -3.95
C ASP A 61 -20.22 -11.48 -3.82
N TYR A 62 -19.54 -11.42 -2.68
CA TYR A 62 -18.24 -12.05 -2.47
C TYR A 62 -18.24 -13.57 -2.70
N GLY A 63 -19.43 -14.21 -2.63
CA GLY A 63 -19.61 -15.63 -2.94
C GLY A 63 -19.29 -15.96 -4.41
N ASP A 64 -19.34 -14.93 -5.27
CA ASP A 64 -19.08 -15.00 -6.70
C ASP A 64 -17.60 -14.85 -7.05
N LEU A 65 -16.77 -14.51 -6.07
CA LEU A 65 -15.33 -14.31 -6.25
C LEU A 65 -14.54 -15.57 -5.90
N ARG A 66 -13.52 -15.87 -6.71
CA ARG A 66 -12.45 -16.81 -6.38
C ARG A 66 -11.12 -16.10 -6.55
N PHE A 67 -10.24 -16.29 -5.57
CA PHE A 67 -8.97 -15.61 -5.48
C PHE A 67 -7.83 -16.63 -5.41
N ASP A 68 -6.78 -16.40 -6.20
CA ASP A 68 -5.58 -17.25 -6.23
C ASP A 68 -4.34 -16.39 -6.51
N ASP A 69 -3.56 -16.08 -5.47
CA ASP A 69 -2.31 -15.32 -5.56
C ASP A 69 -1.08 -16.17 -5.89
N ARG A 70 -1.28 -17.48 -6.08
CA ARG A 70 -0.25 -18.47 -6.45
C ARG A 70 -0.30 -18.80 -7.94
N PHE A 71 -1.14 -18.10 -8.71
CA PHE A 71 -1.40 -18.47 -10.08
C PHE A 71 -0.14 -18.29 -10.93
N LYS A 72 0.30 -19.38 -11.59
CA LYS A 72 1.42 -19.36 -12.53
C LYS A 72 0.91 -19.37 -13.95
N GLU A 73 1.15 -18.30 -14.68
CA GLU A 73 0.87 -18.26 -16.12
C GLU A 73 2.03 -18.92 -16.87
N ARG A 74 1.76 -19.95 -17.67
CA ARG A 74 2.80 -20.72 -18.39
C ARG A 74 3.72 -19.86 -19.28
N ALA A 75 3.29 -18.65 -19.64
CA ALA A 75 4.00 -17.73 -20.53
C ALA A 75 4.88 -16.69 -19.80
N ARG A 76 4.86 -16.63 -18.46
CA ARG A 76 5.66 -15.67 -17.68
C ARG A 76 6.37 -16.36 -16.51
N ASP A 77 7.58 -16.83 -16.77
CA ASP A 77 8.61 -17.28 -15.80
C ASP A 77 8.11 -18.09 -14.57
N ASP A 78 8.96 -18.21 -13.55
CA ASP A 78 8.71 -18.87 -12.27
C ASP A 78 7.88 -18.03 -11.28
N LYS A 79 7.47 -16.82 -11.70
CA LYS A 79 6.74 -15.85 -10.89
C LYS A 79 5.25 -16.14 -10.84
N THR A 80 4.65 -15.83 -9.70
CA THR A 80 3.19 -15.96 -9.49
C THR A 80 2.53 -14.61 -9.73
N CYS A 81 1.26 -14.64 -10.10
CA CYS A 81 0.40 -13.46 -10.17
C CYS A 81 -0.93 -13.74 -9.45
N ILE A 82 -1.71 -12.70 -9.23
CA ILE A 82 -3.05 -12.80 -8.68
C ILE A 82 -4.02 -13.10 -9.81
N ARG A 83 -4.87 -14.10 -9.61
CA ARG A 83 -6.04 -14.37 -10.43
C ARG A 83 -7.31 -14.18 -9.61
N VAL A 84 -8.19 -13.32 -10.11
CA VAL A 84 -9.54 -13.11 -9.56
C VAL A 84 -10.57 -13.56 -10.59
N VAL A 85 -11.41 -14.52 -10.22
CA VAL A 85 -12.55 -14.97 -11.03
C VAL A 85 -13.82 -14.43 -10.41
N TYR A 86 -14.66 -13.78 -11.22
CA TYR A 86 -16.00 -13.34 -10.86
C TYR A 86 -17.02 -14.09 -11.70
N ASN A 87 -17.99 -14.76 -11.07
CA ASN A 87 -18.97 -15.58 -11.77
C ASN A 87 -20.35 -14.91 -11.98
N ALA A 88 -20.54 -13.71 -11.45
CA ALA A 88 -21.71 -12.84 -11.68
C ALA A 88 -23.08 -13.47 -11.41
N ARG A 89 -23.17 -14.35 -10.40
CA ARG A 89 -24.41 -15.01 -9.99
C ARG A 89 -25.33 -14.14 -9.13
N ALA A 90 -24.80 -13.04 -8.59
CA ALA A 90 -25.44 -12.21 -7.58
C ALA A 90 -25.80 -13.01 -6.33
N SER A 91 -24.87 -13.83 -5.83
CA SER A 91 -25.16 -14.76 -4.72
C SER A 91 -25.56 -14.08 -3.40
N GLN A 92 -25.25 -12.79 -3.22
CA GLN A 92 -25.67 -11.98 -2.07
C GLN A 92 -26.69 -10.88 -2.47
N GLY A 93 -27.11 -10.83 -3.73
CA GLY A 93 -28.09 -9.87 -4.24
C GLY A 93 -27.57 -8.45 -4.48
N ALA A 94 -26.26 -8.20 -4.40
CA ALA A 94 -25.69 -6.85 -4.54
C ALA A 94 -25.56 -6.39 -6.00
N GLY A 95 -25.38 -7.32 -6.93
CA GLY A 95 -25.09 -7.03 -8.34
C GLY A 95 -23.64 -6.61 -8.62
N TRP A 96 -22.77 -6.66 -7.61
CA TRP A 96 -21.35 -6.31 -7.70
C TRP A 96 -20.56 -7.05 -6.64
N ALA A 97 -19.26 -7.24 -6.85
CA ALA A 97 -18.37 -7.83 -5.87
C ALA A 97 -17.00 -7.15 -5.91
N GLY A 98 -16.31 -7.13 -4.78
CA GLY A 98 -14.96 -6.56 -4.70
C GLY A 98 -14.08 -7.19 -3.63
N ILE A 99 -12.78 -6.94 -3.77
CA ILE A 99 -11.76 -7.34 -2.79
C ILE A 99 -10.92 -6.12 -2.46
N TYR A 100 -10.81 -5.84 -1.17
CA TYR A 100 -9.91 -4.86 -0.60
C TYR A 100 -8.69 -5.56 0.02
N TRP A 101 -7.49 -5.10 -0.32
CA TRP A 101 -6.23 -5.43 0.35
C TRP A 101 -6.05 -4.49 1.53
N GLN A 102 -6.12 -5.05 2.74
CA GLN A 102 -6.21 -4.30 3.99
C GLN A 102 -5.02 -4.54 4.91
N ASN A 103 -4.71 -3.53 5.72
CA ASN A 103 -3.77 -3.62 6.82
C ASN A 103 -4.36 -3.03 8.12
N PRO A 104 -4.34 -3.79 9.23
CA PRO A 104 -4.24 -5.25 9.26
C PRO A 104 -5.42 -5.92 8.52
N ALA A 105 -5.43 -7.25 8.43
CA ALA A 105 -6.52 -7.96 7.78
C ALA A 105 -7.89 -7.63 8.39
N ASN A 106 -8.91 -7.48 7.54
CA ASN A 106 -10.28 -7.12 7.91
C ASN A 106 -10.41 -5.75 8.62
N ASN A 107 -9.52 -4.80 8.32
CA ASN A 107 -9.60 -3.45 8.87
C ASN A 107 -10.59 -2.59 8.07
N TRP A 108 -11.80 -2.43 8.60
CA TRP A 108 -12.83 -1.52 8.07
C TRP A 108 -12.89 -0.19 8.85
N GLY A 109 -11.72 0.31 9.27
CA GLY A 109 -11.57 1.57 10.02
C GLY A 109 -12.05 1.51 11.47
N ASN A 110 -12.29 0.30 11.99
CA ASN A 110 -12.68 0.05 13.38
C ASN A 110 -11.48 -0.26 14.29
N ARG A 111 -10.26 -0.28 13.76
CA ARG A 111 -9.03 -0.55 14.50
C ARG A 111 -7.86 0.19 13.88
N ASP A 112 -6.86 0.44 14.71
CA ASP A 112 -5.60 1.04 14.27
C ASP A 112 -4.85 0.13 13.27
N GLY A 113 -4.00 0.74 12.46
CA GLY A 113 -3.24 0.09 11.40
C GLY A 113 -3.04 1.00 10.20
N GLY A 114 -2.73 0.37 9.06
CA GLY A 114 -2.39 1.09 7.85
C GLY A 114 -0.95 1.60 7.85
N TYR A 115 -0.57 2.19 6.73
CA TYR A 115 0.79 2.69 6.51
C TYR A 115 0.78 4.17 6.19
N ASN A 116 1.84 4.84 6.63
CA ASN A 116 2.18 6.17 6.12
C ASN A 116 2.86 6.01 4.76
N LEU A 117 2.15 6.40 3.71
CA LEU A 117 2.57 6.35 2.31
C LEU A 117 2.77 7.76 1.72
N ASN A 118 2.88 8.78 2.58
CA ASN A 118 3.25 10.13 2.13
C ASN A 118 4.59 10.08 1.39
N GLY A 119 4.62 10.73 0.22
CA GLY A 119 5.72 10.68 -0.73
C GLY A 119 5.42 9.83 -1.97
N ALA A 120 4.45 8.91 -1.90
CA ALA A 120 3.97 8.20 -3.08
C ALA A 120 3.15 9.14 -3.98
N THR A 121 3.45 9.12 -5.27
CA THR A 121 2.79 9.94 -6.30
C THR A 121 1.81 9.13 -7.15
N ARG A 122 2.00 7.82 -7.20
CA ARG A 122 1.11 6.89 -7.92
C ARG A 122 1.10 5.51 -7.28
N LEU A 123 -0.02 4.80 -7.43
CA LEU A 123 -0.06 3.35 -7.28
C LEU A 123 -0.07 2.71 -8.66
N VAL A 124 0.85 1.79 -8.91
CA VAL A 124 1.03 1.13 -10.21
C VAL A 124 0.82 -0.36 -10.11
N PHE A 125 0.30 -0.95 -11.17
CA PHE A 125 0.01 -2.37 -11.24
C PHE A 125 -0.08 -2.85 -12.68
N LEU A 126 0.25 -4.11 -12.90
CA LEU A 126 -0.04 -4.81 -14.15
C LEU A 126 -1.43 -5.44 -14.05
N ALA A 127 -2.23 -5.29 -15.09
CA ALA A 127 -3.52 -5.97 -15.21
C ALA A 127 -3.74 -6.49 -16.64
N ARG A 128 -4.49 -7.58 -16.73
CA ARG A 128 -5.07 -8.08 -17.98
C ARG A 128 -6.33 -8.88 -17.75
N GLY A 129 -7.11 -9.00 -18.80
CA GLY A 129 -8.20 -9.94 -18.93
C GLY A 129 -7.72 -11.32 -19.39
N SER A 130 -8.42 -12.37 -18.98
CA SER A 130 -8.23 -13.72 -19.54
C SER A 130 -8.55 -13.78 -21.03
N GLN A 131 -9.62 -13.11 -21.45
CA GLN A 131 -10.11 -13.05 -22.84
C GLN A 131 -9.79 -11.71 -23.50
N GLY A 132 -9.66 -10.64 -22.71
CA GLY A 132 -9.69 -9.26 -23.19
C GLY A 132 -11.13 -8.77 -23.28
N GLY A 133 -11.36 -7.51 -22.88
CA GLY A 133 -12.67 -6.89 -22.80
C GLY A 133 -13.34 -7.02 -21.42
N GLU A 134 -12.76 -7.76 -20.48
CA GLU A 134 -13.24 -7.78 -19.09
C GLU A 134 -13.33 -6.36 -18.51
N HIS A 135 -14.45 -6.06 -17.87
CA HIS A 135 -14.76 -4.74 -17.35
C HIS A 135 -14.52 -4.67 -15.84
N VAL A 136 -13.60 -3.81 -15.44
CA VAL A 136 -13.39 -3.46 -14.02
C VAL A 136 -14.07 -2.12 -13.77
N ALA A 137 -14.99 -2.09 -12.80
CA ALA A 137 -15.71 -0.88 -12.47
C ALA A 137 -14.80 0.14 -11.77
N GLU A 138 -13.96 -0.33 -10.86
CA GLU A 138 -13.06 0.53 -10.11
C GLU A 138 -11.81 -0.24 -9.66
N PHE A 139 -10.66 0.42 -9.78
CA PHE A 139 -9.51 0.19 -8.92
C PHE A 139 -9.34 1.39 -8.00
N LYS A 140 -9.12 1.14 -6.71
CA LYS A 140 -9.08 2.19 -5.69
C LYS A 140 -8.01 1.95 -4.64
N VAL A 141 -7.52 3.02 -4.06
CA VAL A 141 -6.73 3.05 -2.83
C VAL A 141 -7.40 3.99 -1.83
N GLY A 142 -7.29 3.67 -0.55
CA GLY A 142 -7.78 4.47 0.55
C GLY A 142 -9.32 4.53 0.66
N GLY A 143 -9.80 5.48 1.44
CA GLY A 143 -11.23 5.73 1.61
C GLY A 143 -11.99 4.71 2.47
N ILE A 144 -11.30 3.88 3.25
CA ILE A 144 -11.93 3.18 4.39
C ILE A 144 -12.32 4.23 5.44
N GLU A 145 -13.56 4.21 5.90
CA GLU A 145 -14.08 5.14 6.90
C GLU A 145 -14.14 4.52 8.30
N GLY A 146 -14.41 5.33 9.32
CA GLY A 146 -14.51 4.90 10.72
C GLY A 146 -13.66 5.74 11.66
N THR A 147 -13.45 5.26 12.89
CA THR A 147 -12.58 5.92 13.88
C THR A 147 -11.13 5.98 13.40
N TYR A 148 -10.66 4.91 12.76
CA TYR A 148 -9.33 4.79 12.17
C TYR A 148 -9.44 4.82 10.64
N ARG A 149 -10.08 5.88 10.14
CA ARG A 149 -10.29 6.09 8.70
C ARG A 149 -8.97 6.28 7.97
N ASP A 150 -8.98 5.90 6.69
CA ASP A 150 -7.94 6.31 5.75
C ASP A 150 -7.91 7.83 5.63
N SER A 151 -6.70 8.37 5.54
CA SER A 151 -6.47 9.80 5.46
C SER A 151 -6.74 10.41 4.08
N GLY A 152 -6.67 9.58 3.04
CA GLY A 152 -6.89 9.97 1.65
C GLY A 152 -7.46 8.82 0.82
N ALA A 153 -7.83 9.13 -0.42
CA ALA A 153 -8.33 8.14 -1.37
C ALA A 153 -8.10 8.57 -2.82
N ALA A 154 -7.87 7.61 -3.70
CA ALA A 154 -7.80 7.83 -5.14
C ALA A 154 -8.29 6.59 -5.88
N ALA A 155 -8.84 6.77 -7.09
CA ALA A 155 -9.37 5.67 -7.88
C ALA A 155 -9.21 5.93 -9.38
N ILE A 156 -9.27 4.85 -10.15
CA ILE A 156 -9.45 4.87 -11.61
C ILE A 156 -10.52 3.87 -12.00
N GLY A 157 -11.29 4.19 -13.04
CA GLY A 157 -12.35 3.34 -13.53
C GLY A 157 -13.43 4.17 -14.23
N PRO A 158 -14.30 3.52 -15.03
CA PRO A 158 -14.22 2.12 -15.44
C PRO A 158 -13.05 1.82 -16.38
N LEU A 159 -12.60 0.56 -16.42
CA LEU A 159 -11.55 0.10 -17.32
C LEU A 159 -11.97 -1.18 -18.07
N PHE A 160 -11.65 -1.22 -19.37
CA PHE A 160 -11.68 -2.45 -20.16
C PHE A 160 -10.27 -3.02 -20.24
N LEU A 161 -10.08 -4.22 -19.73
CA LEU A 161 -8.77 -4.85 -19.71
C LEU A 161 -8.44 -5.46 -21.07
N THR A 162 -7.18 -5.33 -21.48
CA THR A 162 -6.70 -6.01 -22.68
C THR A 162 -6.37 -7.46 -22.38
N LYS A 163 -6.28 -8.30 -23.44
CA LYS A 163 -5.75 -9.65 -23.32
C LYS A 163 -4.24 -9.66 -23.07
N ALA A 164 -3.51 -8.63 -23.49
CA ALA A 164 -2.10 -8.46 -23.14
C ALA A 164 -1.97 -7.82 -21.74
N TRP A 165 -0.89 -8.14 -21.03
CA TRP A 165 -0.49 -7.41 -19.83
C TRP A 165 -0.24 -5.95 -20.15
N LYS A 166 -0.85 -5.06 -19.37
CA LYS A 166 -0.67 -3.62 -19.46
C LYS A 166 -0.44 -3.05 -18.06
N GLU A 167 0.46 -2.08 -17.95
CA GLU A 167 0.62 -1.31 -16.72
C GLU A 167 -0.43 -0.20 -16.65
N TYR A 168 -1.05 -0.07 -15.48
CA TYR A 168 -2.00 0.97 -15.11
C TYR A 168 -1.47 1.71 -13.89
N ALA A 169 -1.90 2.97 -13.74
CA ALA A 169 -1.53 3.81 -12.62
C ALA A 169 -2.75 4.56 -12.08
N ILE A 170 -2.91 4.56 -10.76
CA ILE A 170 -3.77 5.49 -10.03
C ILE A 170 -2.89 6.68 -9.65
N ALA A 171 -3.17 7.86 -10.20
CA ALA A 171 -2.51 9.09 -9.77
C ALA A 171 -2.96 9.44 -8.34
N LEU A 172 -2.01 9.65 -7.44
CA LEU A 172 -2.29 10.00 -6.05
C LEU A 172 -2.27 11.51 -5.82
N GLY A 173 -1.61 12.27 -6.69
CA GLY A 173 -1.62 13.74 -6.63
C GLY A 173 -1.25 14.27 -5.24
N ASP A 174 -2.02 15.24 -4.75
CA ASP A 174 -1.84 15.86 -3.44
C ASP A 174 -2.63 15.17 -2.31
N GLN A 175 -3.02 13.89 -2.48
CA GLN A 175 -3.71 13.15 -1.43
C GLN A 175 -2.85 13.05 -0.17
N GLU A 176 -3.49 13.18 0.99
CA GLU A 176 -2.85 12.94 2.28
C GLU A 176 -2.85 11.44 2.56
N LEU A 177 -1.66 10.84 2.65
CA LEU A 177 -1.49 9.39 2.76
C LEU A 177 -0.79 8.99 4.06
N SER A 178 -0.95 9.75 5.15
CA SER A 178 -0.32 9.44 6.44
C SER A 178 -0.84 8.16 7.08
N SER A 179 -2.04 7.71 6.74
CA SER A 179 -2.62 6.47 7.24
C SER A 179 -3.53 5.82 6.20
N ILE A 180 -3.04 4.74 5.59
CA ILE A 180 -3.76 3.98 4.56
C ILE A 180 -3.86 2.50 4.98
N ALA A 181 -4.99 2.15 5.58
CA ALA A 181 -5.43 0.78 5.86
C ALA A 181 -5.94 0.08 4.60
N GLY A 182 -6.59 0.80 3.68
CA GLY A 182 -7.01 0.29 2.38
C GLY A 182 -5.94 0.48 1.29
N GLY A 183 -5.07 -0.50 1.07
CA GLY A 183 -3.96 -0.35 0.11
C GLY A 183 -4.36 -0.44 -1.36
N PHE A 184 -5.26 -1.37 -1.71
CA PHE A 184 -5.73 -1.56 -3.09
C PHE A 184 -7.09 -2.24 -3.10
N CYS A 185 -7.95 -1.89 -4.04
CA CYS A 185 -9.30 -2.39 -4.17
C CYS A 185 -9.57 -2.71 -5.65
N LEU A 186 -10.25 -3.82 -5.89
CA LEU A 186 -10.81 -4.20 -7.18
C LEU A 186 -12.32 -4.36 -7.03
N VAL A 187 -13.09 -3.73 -7.92
CA VAL A 187 -14.56 -3.87 -7.98
C VAL A 187 -15.00 -4.28 -9.39
N MET A 188 -15.85 -5.30 -9.46
CA MET A 188 -16.52 -5.74 -10.69
C MET A 188 -18.03 -5.80 -10.48
N THR A 189 -18.78 -5.55 -11.55
CA THR A 189 -20.24 -5.55 -11.51
C THR A 189 -20.81 -6.58 -12.49
N ARG A 190 -21.99 -7.11 -12.15
CA ARG A 190 -22.70 -8.12 -12.93
C ARG A 190 -23.22 -7.58 -14.24
N ASP A 191 -23.73 -6.35 -14.26
CA ASP A 191 -24.27 -5.71 -15.46
C ASP A 191 -23.21 -5.57 -16.56
N GLN A 192 -21.97 -5.25 -16.18
CA GLN A 192 -20.84 -5.12 -17.11
C GLN A 192 -20.16 -6.45 -17.42
N ASN A 193 -20.30 -7.46 -16.56
CA ASN A 193 -19.74 -8.79 -16.74
C ASN A 193 -20.81 -9.88 -16.56
N PRO A 194 -21.89 -9.92 -17.37
CA PRO A 194 -23.05 -10.79 -17.12
C PRO A 194 -22.75 -12.29 -17.27
N LYS A 195 -21.63 -12.64 -17.89
CA LYS A 195 -21.12 -14.02 -18.03
C LYS A 195 -19.98 -14.32 -17.06
N GLY A 196 -19.69 -13.41 -16.14
CA GLY A 196 -18.48 -13.42 -15.32
C GLY A 196 -17.26 -12.85 -16.05
N ALA A 197 -16.16 -12.75 -15.31
CA ALA A 197 -14.88 -12.22 -15.77
C ALA A 197 -13.73 -12.93 -15.04
N THR A 198 -12.56 -12.96 -15.67
CA THR A 198 -11.31 -13.36 -14.99
C THR A 198 -10.27 -12.28 -15.23
N VAL A 199 -9.82 -11.67 -14.14
CA VAL A 199 -8.80 -10.62 -14.12
C VAL A 199 -7.52 -11.19 -13.53
N LEU A 200 -6.40 -10.90 -14.17
CA LEU A 200 -5.07 -11.16 -13.62
C LEU A 200 -4.41 -9.84 -13.24
N LEU A 201 -3.77 -9.84 -12.07
CA LEU A 201 -3.08 -8.70 -11.49
C LEU A 201 -1.66 -9.09 -11.08
N ASP A 202 -0.72 -8.18 -11.22
CA ASP A 202 0.67 -8.42 -10.83
C ASP A 202 1.38 -7.09 -10.50
N ASN A 203 2.50 -7.17 -9.77
CA ASN A 203 3.42 -6.07 -9.50
C ASN A 203 2.73 -4.78 -8.96
N ILE A 204 1.87 -4.96 -7.95
CA ILE A 204 1.06 -3.89 -7.34
C ILE A 204 1.90 -3.18 -6.27
N ARG A 205 2.17 -1.89 -6.46
CA ARG A 205 3.04 -1.10 -5.57
C ARG A 205 2.76 0.40 -5.63
N PHE A 206 3.11 1.09 -4.55
CA PHE A 206 3.22 2.55 -4.52
C PHE A 206 4.60 2.99 -5.01
N GLU A 207 4.65 4.13 -5.71
CA GLU A 207 5.85 4.79 -6.23
C GLU A 207 5.82 6.30 -6.03
#